data_AF-A0A4U7NAM0-F1
#
_entry.id   AF-A0A4U7NAM0-F1
#
_cell.length_a   1.000
_cell.length_b   1.000
_cell.length_c   1.000
_cell.angle_alpha   90.00
_cell.angle_beta   90.00
_cell.angle_gamma   90.00
#
_symmetry.space_group_name_H-M   'P 1'
#
loop_
_entity.id
_entity.type
_entity.pdbx_description
1 polymer ?
#
loop_
_entity_poly.entity_id
_entity_poly.type
_entity_poly.pdbx_seq_one_letter_code
_entity_poly.pdbx_strand_id
1 'polypeptide(L)'
;MTDPTPEFVVPPTGQRITNLRTVYEAPSQIHGQGLFAARDFDQNAVLGHLDGQVVDYASHPDVATLEWNGIGGNLVLCRPFATLYALINHSSTPNLSIVPDGWAIQARRAISKEEELTLNYLEHGVPEAYLASPLGAYLLT
;
A
#
# COMPACT_ATOMS: atom_id res chain seq x y z
N MET A 1 -10.84 37.68 15.45
CA MET A 1 -11.53 36.42 15.12
C MET A 1 -10.48 35.49 14.55
N THR A 2 -9.95 34.60 15.38
CA THR A 2 -9.07 33.52 14.95
C THR A 2 -9.96 32.36 14.51
N ASP A 3 -9.82 31.96 13.25
CA ASP A 3 -10.47 30.78 12.70
C ASP A 3 -10.08 29.57 13.57
N PRO A 4 -11.02 28.71 14.03
CA PRO A 4 -10.63 27.53 14.77
C PRO A 4 -9.83 26.61 13.85
N THR A 5 -8.62 26.25 14.29
CA THR A 5 -7.81 25.21 13.68
C THR A 5 -8.69 23.98 13.46
N PRO A 6 -8.77 23.41 12.25
CA PRO A 6 -9.55 22.20 12.05
C PRO A 6 -8.98 21.11 12.95
N GLU A 7 -9.77 20.64 13.90
CA GLU A 7 -9.43 19.48 14.71
C GLU A 7 -9.27 18.28 13.77
N PHE A 8 -8.04 17.79 13.63
CA PHE A 8 -7.78 16.54 12.92
C PHE A 8 -8.42 15.40 13.71
N VAL A 9 -9.53 14.88 13.20
CA VAL A 9 -10.14 13.66 13.75
C VAL A 9 -9.25 12.50 13.34
N VAL A 10 -8.47 11.99 14.29
CA VAL A 10 -7.74 10.72 14.14
C VAL A 10 -8.79 9.61 14.14
N PRO A 11 -8.94 8.82 13.07
CA PRO A 11 -9.89 7.72 13.04
C PRO A 11 -9.53 6.69 14.13
N PRO A 12 -10.52 6.04 14.75
CA PRO A 12 -10.28 5.06 15.80
C PRO A 12 -9.43 3.90 15.28
N THR A 13 -8.58 3.36 16.16
CA THR A 13 -7.73 2.20 15.91
C THR A 13 -8.58 1.03 15.40
N GLY A 14 -8.33 0.61 14.16
CA GLY A 14 -9.05 -0.47 13.48
C GLY A 14 -9.88 -0.03 12.27
N GLN A 15 -10.13 1.27 12.08
CA GLN A 15 -10.81 1.77 10.89
C GLN A 15 -9.78 2.18 9.83
N ARG A 16 -9.70 1.42 8.73
CA ARG A 16 -8.83 1.71 7.59
C ARG A 16 -9.55 2.67 6.62
N ILE A 17 -8.80 3.61 6.06
CA ILE A 17 -9.32 4.44 4.96
C ILE A 17 -9.53 3.56 3.73
N THR A 18 -10.73 3.65 3.13
CA THR A 18 -11.05 2.92 1.91
C THR A 18 -10.54 3.66 0.69
N ASN A 19 -9.38 3.24 0.17
CA ASN A 19 -8.80 3.70 -1.09
C ASN A 19 -8.97 2.70 -2.25
N LEU A 20 -9.43 1.48 -1.95
CA LEU A 20 -9.66 0.39 -2.89
C LEU A 20 -11.14 0.00 -2.92
N ARG A 21 -11.69 -0.22 -4.12
CA ARG A 21 -13.12 -0.50 -4.30
C ARG A 21 -13.38 -1.98 -4.60
N THR A 22 -14.51 -2.48 -4.11
CA THR A 22 -14.98 -3.86 -4.39
C THR A 22 -13.99 -4.92 -3.92
N VAL A 23 -13.51 -4.73 -2.69
CA VAL A 23 -12.58 -5.62 -1.99
C VAL A 23 -13.09 -5.89 -0.59
N TYR A 24 -12.59 -6.93 0.06
CA TYR A 24 -12.87 -7.22 1.46
C TYR A 24 -11.62 -7.76 2.18
N GLU A 25 -11.58 -7.59 3.50
CA GLU A 25 -10.54 -8.14 4.36
C GLU A 25 -10.91 -9.55 4.81
N ALA A 26 -9.95 -10.48 4.78
CA ALA A 26 -10.08 -11.82 5.33
C ALA A 26 -8.70 -12.37 5.76
N PRO A 27 -8.64 -13.50 6.50
CA PRO A 27 -7.36 -14.14 6.82
C PRO A 27 -6.57 -14.52 5.56
N SER A 28 -5.29 -14.13 5.51
CA SER A 28 -4.38 -14.42 4.40
C SER A 28 -3.79 -15.83 4.52
N GLN A 29 -3.50 -16.46 3.39
CA GLN A 29 -2.68 -17.68 3.35
C GLN A 29 -1.17 -17.39 3.34
N ILE A 30 -0.78 -16.13 3.16
CA ILE A 30 0.60 -15.65 3.13
C ILE A 30 1.00 -15.20 4.54
N HIS A 31 0.34 -14.16 5.06
CA HIS A 31 0.66 -13.60 6.37
C HIS A 31 -0.49 -12.73 6.92
N GLY A 32 -0.89 -12.98 8.16
CA GLY A 32 -1.86 -12.14 8.87
C GLY A 32 -3.20 -12.00 8.14
N GLN A 33 -3.63 -10.75 7.94
CA GLN A 33 -4.82 -10.40 7.16
C GLN A 33 -4.42 -10.07 5.72
N GLY A 34 -5.27 -10.43 4.78
CA GLY A 34 -5.12 -10.14 3.36
C GLY A 34 -6.29 -9.31 2.83
N LEU A 35 -6.10 -8.72 1.65
CA LEU A 35 -7.14 -8.06 0.89
C LEU A 35 -7.59 -8.95 -0.27
N PHE A 36 -8.89 -9.13 -0.45
CA PHE A 36 -9.46 -10.07 -1.41
C PHE A 36 -10.42 -9.36 -2.37
N ALA A 37 -10.49 -9.86 -3.60
CA ALA A 37 -11.40 -9.35 -4.61
C ALA A 37 -12.87 -9.69 -4.29
N ALA A 38 -13.76 -8.70 -4.16
CA ALA A 38 -15.19 -8.96 -3.92
C ALA A 38 -15.98 -9.28 -5.20
N ARG A 39 -15.34 -9.17 -6.37
CA ARG A 39 -15.85 -9.50 -7.70
C ARG A 39 -14.68 -9.91 -8.62
N ASP A 40 -15.00 -10.39 -9.82
CA ASP A 40 -14.00 -10.53 -10.88
C ASP A 40 -13.52 -9.15 -11.37
N PHE A 41 -12.22 -9.04 -11.67
CA PHE A 41 -11.62 -7.89 -12.31
C PHE A 41 -10.96 -8.30 -13.62
N ASP A 42 -11.19 -7.52 -14.67
CA ASP A 42 -10.45 -7.64 -15.92
C ASP A 42 -9.00 -7.19 -15.74
N GLN A 43 -8.11 -7.69 -16.60
CA GLN A 43 -6.78 -7.13 -16.74
C GLN A 43 -6.87 -5.61 -16.98
N ASN A 44 -5.96 -4.87 -16.35
CA ASN A 44 -5.89 -3.41 -16.40
C ASN A 44 -7.05 -2.68 -15.71
N ALA A 45 -7.95 -3.38 -15.00
CA ALA A 45 -8.94 -2.71 -14.16
C ALA A 45 -8.27 -1.93 -13.03
N VAL A 46 -8.70 -0.69 -12.80
CA VAL A 46 -8.23 0.15 -11.68
C VAL A 46 -9.08 -0.14 -10.45
N LEU A 47 -8.42 -0.55 -9.36
CA LEU A 47 -9.07 -0.84 -8.08
C LEU A 47 -9.13 0.38 -7.16
N GLY A 48 -8.16 1.29 -7.31
CA GLY A 48 -7.98 2.42 -6.41
C GLY A 48 -6.81 3.29 -6.82
N HIS A 49 -6.57 4.34 -6.05
CA HIS A 49 -5.41 5.21 -6.20
C HIS A 49 -4.72 5.35 -4.85
N LEU A 50 -3.41 5.49 -4.89
CA LEU A 50 -2.62 5.88 -3.73
C LEU A 50 -2.51 7.40 -3.70
N ASP A 51 -2.81 7.97 -2.55
CA ASP A 51 -2.42 9.33 -2.18
C ASP A 51 -1.24 9.28 -1.22
N GLY A 52 -0.82 10.45 -0.73
CA GLY A 52 0.22 10.56 0.28
C GLY A 52 1.20 11.71 0.03
N GLN A 53 2.12 11.88 0.97
CA GLN A 53 3.23 12.82 0.86
C GLN A 53 4.45 12.11 0.29
N VAL A 54 5.14 12.74 -0.66
CA VAL A 54 6.45 12.28 -1.11
C VAL A 54 7.49 12.70 -0.08
N VAL A 55 8.19 11.73 0.50
CA VAL A 55 9.20 11.95 1.55
C VAL A 55 10.52 11.32 1.14
N ASP A 56 11.61 12.04 1.38
CA ASP A 56 12.96 11.48 1.30
C ASP A 56 13.27 10.68 2.57
N TYR A 57 13.47 9.38 2.39
CA TYR A 57 13.64 8.43 3.50
C TYR A 57 14.93 8.67 4.28
N ALA A 58 16.02 9.13 3.64
CA ALA A 58 17.28 9.38 4.35
C ALA A 58 17.15 10.54 5.33
N SER A 59 16.38 11.57 4.95
CA SER A 59 16.13 12.72 5.81
C SER A 59 15.11 12.42 6.91
N HIS A 60 14.18 11.49 6.70
CA HIS A 60 13.09 11.15 7.62
C HIS A 60 12.87 9.63 7.71
N PRO A 61 13.78 8.86 8.33
CA PRO A 61 13.67 7.39 8.40
C PRO A 61 12.50 6.92 9.30
N ASP A 62 11.97 7.79 10.14
CA ASP A 62 10.82 7.55 11.01
C ASP A 62 9.52 7.28 10.24
N VAL A 63 9.44 7.67 8.95
CA VAL A 63 8.33 7.30 8.07
C VAL A 63 8.17 5.79 7.89
N ALA A 64 9.20 5.00 8.22
CA ALA A 64 9.11 3.54 8.27
C ALA A 64 8.03 3.03 9.23
N THR A 65 7.60 3.86 10.19
CA THR A 65 6.54 3.55 11.16
C THR A 65 5.12 3.86 10.67
N LEU A 66 4.99 4.53 9.52
CA LEU A 66 3.73 4.89 8.88
C LEU A 66 3.40 3.90 7.74
N GLU A 67 2.24 4.08 7.09
CA GLU A 67 1.97 3.36 5.84
C GLU A 67 2.75 4.05 4.70
N TRP A 68 3.50 3.29 3.89
CA TRP A 68 4.23 3.85 2.76
C TRP A 68 4.45 2.82 1.65
N ASN A 69 4.84 3.31 0.47
CA ASN A 69 5.44 2.49 -0.58
C ASN A 69 6.62 3.23 -1.22
N GLY A 70 7.58 2.45 -1.72
CA GLY A 70 8.68 2.99 -2.51
C GLY A 70 8.18 3.58 -3.83
N ILE A 71 8.77 4.70 -4.24
CA ILE A 71 8.47 5.36 -5.53
C ILE A 71 9.73 5.70 -6.33
N GLY A 72 10.87 5.15 -5.94
CA GLY A 72 12.13 5.21 -6.67
C GLY A 72 13.24 5.89 -5.88
N GLY A 73 14.46 5.36 -6.03
CA GLY A 73 15.63 5.85 -5.31
C GLY A 73 15.41 5.81 -3.81
N ASN A 74 15.46 6.98 -3.18
CA ASN A 74 15.29 7.14 -1.73
C ASN A 74 13.93 7.76 -1.34
N LEU A 75 13.02 7.89 -2.30
CA LEU A 75 11.72 8.51 -2.10
C LEU A 75 10.65 7.47 -1.79
N VAL A 76 9.78 7.83 -0.85
CA VAL A 76 8.60 7.04 -0.50
C VAL A 76 7.34 7.89 -0.61
N LEU A 77 6.23 7.26 -0.97
CA LEU A 77 4.90 7.84 -0.83
C LEU A 77 4.34 7.41 0.51
N CYS A 78 4.25 8.33 1.46
CA CYS A 78 3.88 8.09 2.86
C CYS A 78 2.46 8.56 3.16
N ARG A 79 1.76 7.84 4.02
CA ARG A 79 0.40 8.13 4.49
C ARG A 79 0.34 8.05 6.02
N PRO A 80 -0.22 9.07 6.71
CA PRO A 80 -0.31 9.08 8.17
C PRO A 80 -1.38 8.13 8.71
N PHE A 81 -2.31 7.69 7.87
CA PHE A 81 -3.39 6.77 8.24
C PHE A 81 -3.30 5.48 7.45
N ALA A 82 -3.57 4.37 8.12
CA ALA A 82 -3.68 3.08 7.46
C ALA A 82 -4.87 3.05 6.50
N THR A 83 -4.62 2.61 5.27
CA THR A 83 -5.61 2.39 4.24
C THR A 83 -5.84 0.89 4.02
N LEU A 84 -6.70 0.52 3.07
CA LEU A 84 -6.83 -0.87 2.65
C LEU A 84 -5.58 -1.38 1.91
N TYR A 85 -4.71 -0.48 1.43
CA TYR A 85 -3.43 -0.85 0.82
C TYR A 85 -2.54 -1.65 1.78
N ALA A 86 -2.50 -1.31 3.07
CA ALA A 86 -1.70 -2.01 4.07
C ALA A 86 -2.12 -3.49 4.31
N LEU A 87 -3.20 -3.97 3.69
CA LEU A 87 -3.62 -5.36 3.72
C LEU A 87 -3.19 -6.15 2.47
N ILE A 88 -2.63 -5.49 1.46
CA ILE A 88 -2.15 -6.15 0.25
C ILE A 88 -0.79 -6.76 0.57
N ASN A 89 -0.71 -8.09 0.57
CA ASN A 89 0.53 -8.80 0.89
C ASN A 89 1.55 -8.77 -0.26
N HIS A 90 2.80 -9.06 0.09
CA HIS A 90 3.88 -9.21 -0.88
C HIS A 90 3.78 -10.55 -1.64
N SER A 91 4.01 -10.52 -2.96
CA SER A 91 4.27 -11.68 -3.81
C SER A 91 5.30 -11.33 -4.89
N SER A 92 6.15 -12.29 -5.26
CA SER A 92 7.06 -12.18 -6.41
C SER A 92 6.36 -12.39 -7.76
N THR A 93 5.17 -12.99 -7.75
CA THR A 93 4.28 -13.16 -8.91
C THR A 93 2.92 -12.49 -8.65
N PRO A 94 2.89 -11.16 -8.42
CA PRO A 94 1.71 -10.46 -7.96
C PRO A 94 0.60 -10.41 -9.03
N ASN A 95 -0.64 -10.18 -8.58
CA ASN A 95 -1.77 -9.91 -9.47
C ASN A 95 -2.14 -8.42 -9.56
N LEU A 96 -1.56 -7.56 -8.71
CA LEU A 96 -1.68 -6.10 -8.79
C LEU A 96 -0.36 -5.44 -9.19
N SER A 97 -0.48 -4.24 -9.75
CA SER A 97 0.61 -3.30 -10.09
C SER A 97 0.25 -1.90 -9.61
N ILE A 98 1.26 -1.04 -9.40
CA ILE A 98 1.06 0.39 -9.20
C ILE A 98 1.51 1.11 -10.47
N VAL A 99 0.61 1.87 -11.08
CA VAL A 99 0.90 2.70 -12.25
C VAL A 99 1.35 4.06 -11.75
N PRO A 100 2.61 4.50 -11.99
CA PRO A 100 3.13 5.75 -11.41
C PRO A 100 2.39 7.00 -11.87
N ASP A 101 1.83 7.00 -13.09
CA ASP A 101 0.99 8.09 -13.57
C ASP A 101 -0.36 8.07 -12.82
N GLY A 102 -0.46 8.92 -11.79
CA GLY A 102 -1.62 8.98 -10.89
C GLY A 102 -1.62 7.96 -9.75
N TRP A 103 -0.54 7.19 -9.57
CA TRP A 103 -0.39 6.17 -8.52
C TRP A 103 -1.59 5.21 -8.42
N ALA A 104 -2.09 4.74 -9.57
CA ALA A 104 -3.25 3.85 -9.64
C ALA A 104 -2.86 2.41 -9.30
N ILE A 105 -3.68 1.73 -8.48
CA ILE A 105 -3.55 0.29 -8.24
C ILE A 105 -4.38 -0.44 -9.30
N GLN A 106 -3.71 -1.25 -10.11
CA GLN A 106 -4.27 -1.87 -11.30
C GLN A 106 -4.04 -3.38 -11.32
N ALA A 107 -5.03 -4.13 -11.79
CA ALA A 107 -4.91 -5.57 -12.03
C ALA A 107 -3.92 -5.87 -13.18
N ARG A 108 -2.86 -6.65 -12.92
CA ARG A 108 -1.88 -7.08 -13.93
C ARG A 108 -2.43 -8.08 -14.93
N ARG A 109 -3.41 -8.85 -14.48
CA ARG A 109 -4.13 -9.89 -15.23
C ARG A 109 -5.58 -9.92 -14.76
N ALA A 110 -6.41 -10.75 -15.36
CA ALA A 110 -7.71 -11.05 -14.78
C ALA A 110 -7.56 -11.62 -13.36
N ILE A 111 -8.39 -11.14 -12.44
CA ILE A 111 -8.43 -11.56 -11.02
C ILE A 111 -9.82 -12.12 -10.77
N SER A 112 -9.88 -13.32 -10.21
CA SER A 112 -11.18 -13.94 -9.88
C SER A 112 -11.72 -13.37 -8.58
N LYS A 113 -13.04 -13.35 -8.43
CA LYS A 113 -13.68 -13.13 -7.13
C LYS A 113 -13.07 -14.05 -6.09
N GLU A 114 -12.86 -13.52 -4.88
CA GLU A 114 -12.30 -14.22 -3.71
C GLU A 114 -10.81 -14.54 -3.82
N GLU A 115 -10.13 -14.09 -4.89
CA GLU A 115 -8.68 -14.19 -5.01
C GLU A 115 -7.98 -13.14 -4.13
N GLU A 116 -6.89 -13.54 -3.46
CA GLU A 116 -6.06 -12.64 -2.64
C GLU A 116 -5.27 -11.67 -3.54
N LEU A 117 -5.34 -10.39 -3.21
CA LEU A 117 -4.66 -9.31 -3.91
C LEU A 117 -3.25 -9.15 -3.37
N THR A 118 -2.26 -9.14 -4.27
CA THR A 118 -0.84 -9.11 -3.90
C THR A 118 -0.04 -8.15 -4.79
N LEU A 119 1.02 -7.56 -4.22
CA LEU A 119 1.95 -6.66 -4.89
C LEU A 119 3.40 -7.15 -4.76
N ASN A 120 4.24 -6.79 -5.73
CA ASN A 120 5.68 -6.86 -5.52
C ASN A 120 6.15 -5.56 -4.86
N TYR A 121 6.48 -5.60 -3.56
CA TYR A 121 6.86 -4.41 -2.80
C TYR A 121 8.15 -3.76 -3.32
N LEU A 122 9.00 -4.54 -3.99
CA LEU A 122 10.30 -4.07 -4.49
C LEU A 122 10.20 -3.31 -5.82
N GLU A 123 9.09 -3.45 -6.53
CA GLU A 123 9.00 -3.08 -7.94
C GLU A 123 9.18 -1.59 -8.23
N HIS A 124 8.74 -0.73 -7.31
CA HIS A 124 8.83 0.71 -7.48
C HIS A 124 10.03 1.32 -6.74
N GLY A 125 10.99 0.49 -6.30
CA GLY A 125 12.22 0.94 -5.66
C GLY A 125 12.03 1.25 -4.18
N VAL A 126 12.60 0.41 -3.33
CA VAL A 126 12.61 0.55 -1.88
C VAL A 126 13.94 1.17 -1.45
N PRO A 127 13.97 2.14 -0.50
CA PRO A 127 15.20 2.73 -0.01
C PRO A 127 16.22 1.67 0.44
N GLU A 128 17.48 1.78 0.01
CA GLU A 128 18.54 0.83 0.36
C GLU A 128 18.75 0.73 1.88
N ALA A 129 18.65 1.86 2.58
CA ALA A 129 18.75 1.91 4.02
C ALA A 129 17.64 1.11 4.72
N TYR A 130 16.43 1.07 4.14
CA TYR A 130 15.35 0.22 4.65
C TYR A 130 15.62 -1.26 4.38
N LEU A 131 16.07 -1.61 3.16
CA LEU A 131 16.42 -2.99 2.80
C LEU A 131 17.56 -3.56 3.65
N ALA A 132 18.52 -2.72 4.05
CA ALA A 132 19.60 -3.09 4.97
C ALA A 132 19.18 -3.15 6.44
N SER A 133 17.96 -2.73 6.78
CA SER A 133 17.46 -2.73 8.16
C SER A 133 16.81 -4.07 8.53
N PRO A 134 16.73 -4.41 9.84
CA PRO A 134 15.97 -5.59 10.29
C PRO A 134 14.49 -5.57 9.86
N LEU A 135 13.90 -4.39 9.65
CA LEU A 135 12.51 -4.24 9.21
C LEU A 135 12.33 -4.63 7.73
N GLY A 136 13.35 -4.42 6.89
CA GLY A 136 13.29 -4.72 5.46
C GLY A 136 13.81 -6.10 5.07
N ALA A 137 14.50 -6.80 5.97
CA ALA A 137 15.20 -8.06 5.68
C ALA A 137 14.30 -9.17 5.11
N TYR A 138 13.01 -9.20 5.48
CA TYR A 138 12.05 -10.21 5.00
C TYR A 138 11.71 -10.08 3.51
N LEU A 139 12.01 -8.94 2.87
CA LEU A 139 11.75 -8.73 1.44
C LEU A 139 12.81 -9.34 0.53
N LEU A 140 13.92 -9.79 1.08
CA LEU A 140 15.06 -10.35 0.34
C LEU A 140 15.15 -11.88 0.44
N THR A 141 14.17 -12.52 1.10
CA THR A 141 14.09 -13.96 1.35
C THR A 141 12.98 -14.60 0.53
#